data_AF-A0ABC8JXK7-F1
#
_entry.id   AF-A0ABC8JXK7-F1
#
_cell.length_a   1.000
_cell.length_b   1.000
_cell.length_c   1.000
_cell.angle_alpha   90.00
_cell.angle_beta   90.00
_cell.angle_gamma   90.00
#
_symmetry.space_group_name_H-M   'P 1'
#
loop_
_entity.id
_entity.type
_entity.pdbx_description
1 polymer ?
#
loop_
_entity_poly.entity_id
_entity_poly.type
_entity_poly.pdbx_seq_one_letter_code
_entity_poly.pdbx_strand_id
1 'polypeptide(L)'
;MVRKLSTESSCSLYVQLYHIVDDPSSDQIISWSKTNNNSFIVWDMKRLRSDILLKSSSGVLLGRNLTEFVAKLRSHGFKTVVKGPWGIGVLT
;
A
#
# COMPACT_ATOMS: atom_id res chain seq x y z
N MET A 1 -21.62 -20.53 -22.70
CA MET A 1 -21.01 -19.20 -22.43
C MET A 1 -20.58 -19.16 -20.97
N VAL A 2 -19.36 -19.61 -20.67
CA VAL A 2 -18.85 -19.67 -19.29
C VAL A 2 -18.28 -18.31 -18.88
N ARG A 3 -19.11 -17.45 -18.31
CA ARG A 3 -18.62 -16.37 -17.46
C ARG A 3 -18.56 -16.91 -16.05
N LYS A 4 -17.42 -17.52 -15.74
CA LYS A 4 -17.10 -18.09 -14.43
C LYS A 4 -17.21 -16.96 -13.39
N LEU A 5 -18.23 -17.06 -12.55
CA LEU A 5 -18.45 -16.24 -11.36
C LEU A 5 -17.43 -16.63 -10.29
N SER A 6 -16.73 -15.64 -9.71
CA SER A 6 -16.26 -15.56 -8.31
C SER A 6 -14.93 -14.83 -8.21
N THR A 7 -15.01 -13.52 -7.95
CA THR A 7 -14.41 -12.87 -6.77
C THR A 7 -15.05 -11.49 -6.63
N GLU A 8 -16.38 -11.48 -6.48
CA GLU A 8 -17.06 -10.44 -5.71
C GLU A 8 -16.85 -10.76 -4.22
N SER A 9 -15.59 -10.67 -3.79
CA SER A 9 -15.26 -10.54 -2.38
C SER A 9 -14.70 -9.14 -2.28
N SER A 10 -15.54 -8.21 -1.83
CA SER A 10 -15.19 -6.86 -1.36
C SER A 10 -13.73 -6.75 -0.96
N CYS A 11 -12.87 -6.42 -1.94
CA CYS A 11 -11.44 -6.46 -1.74
C CYS A 11 -11.09 -5.21 -0.94
N SER A 12 -11.09 -5.37 0.38
CA SER A 12 -10.81 -4.29 1.31
C SER A 12 -9.40 -3.80 1.04
N LEU A 13 -9.23 -2.48 0.98
CA LEU A 13 -7.94 -1.81 0.84
C LEU A 13 -6.84 -2.42 1.70
N TYR A 14 -7.20 -2.79 2.92
CA TYR A 14 -6.33 -3.43 3.87
C TYR A 14 -5.82 -4.77 3.36
N VAL A 15 -6.70 -5.68 2.93
CA VAL A 15 -6.31 -7.02 2.48
C VAL A 15 -5.25 -6.93 1.38
N GLN A 16 -5.44 -6.06 0.40
CA GLN A 16 -4.44 -5.87 -0.65
C GLN A 16 -3.16 -5.22 -0.14
N LEU A 17 -3.28 -4.19 0.71
CA LEU A 17 -2.12 -3.51 1.27
C LEU A 17 -1.26 -4.46 2.11
N TYR A 18 -1.87 -5.23 3.02
CA TYR A 18 -1.18 -6.26 3.81
C TYR A 18 -0.50 -7.28 2.90
N HIS A 19 -1.19 -7.77 1.87
CA HIS A 19 -0.63 -8.74 0.93
C HIS A 19 0.55 -8.19 0.11
N ILE A 20 0.58 -6.89 -0.14
CA ILE A 20 1.71 -6.21 -0.76
C ILE A 20 2.86 -6.11 0.23
N VAL A 21 2.64 -5.57 1.43
CA VAL A 21 3.70 -5.35 2.43
C VAL A 21 4.30 -6.67 2.92
N ASP A 22 3.52 -7.76 2.90
CA ASP A 22 3.97 -9.11 3.22
C ASP A 22 4.86 -9.73 2.12
N ASP A 23 4.82 -9.19 0.89
CA ASP A 23 5.65 -9.70 -0.20
C ASP A 23 7.12 -9.24 -0.06
N PRO A 24 8.09 -10.17 0.07
CA PRO A 24 9.50 -9.84 0.27
C PRO A 24 10.16 -9.19 -0.95
N SER A 25 9.55 -9.26 -2.14
CA SER A 25 10.03 -8.53 -3.31
C SER A 25 9.73 -7.03 -3.19
N SER A 26 8.71 -6.68 -2.40
CA SER A 26 8.31 -5.30 -2.16
C SER A 26 9.06 -4.64 -1.00
N ASP A 27 9.82 -5.39 -0.19
CA ASP A 27 10.56 -4.91 0.99
C ASP A 27 11.49 -3.72 0.68
N GLN A 28 12.02 -3.64 -0.54
CA GLN A 28 12.85 -2.52 -1.00
C GLN A 28 12.07 -1.21 -1.21
N ILE A 29 10.75 -1.30 -1.30
CA ILE A 29 9.82 -0.21 -1.61
C ILE A 29 8.95 0.10 -0.38
N ILE A 30 8.39 -0.94 0.23
CA ILE A 30 7.53 -0.89 1.41
C ILE A 30 7.79 -2.14 2.26
N SER A 31 8.04 -1.96 3.55
CA SER A 31 8.31 -3.09 4.46
C SER A 31 7.61 -2.90 5.80
N TRP A 32 7.39 -3.99 6.52
CA TRP A 32 6.98 -3.91 7.92
C TRP A 32 8.02 -3.17 8.77
N SER A 33 7.54 -2.34 9.70
CA SER A 33 8.40 -1.73 10.69
C SER A 33 8.84 -2.79 11.71
N LYS A 34 10.15 -3.00 11.86
CA LYS A 34 10.68 -3.95 12.86
C LYS A 34 10.44 -3.51 14.31
N THR A 35 10.18 -2.22 14.52
CA THR A 35 9.96 -1.65 15.86
C THR A 35 8.48 -1.61 16.24
N ASN A 36 7.57 -1.59 15.26
CA ASN A 36 6.13 -1.45 15.49
C ASN A 36 5.36 -2.48 14.65
N ASN A 37 4.65 -3.40 15.31
CA ASN A 37 3.99 -4.54 14.65
C ASN A 37 2.84 -4.16 13.71
N ASN A 38 2.27 -2.96 13.84
CA ASN A 38 1.14 -2.48 13.03
C ASN A 38 1.52 -1.28 12.15
N SER A 39 2.80 -0.98 12.01
CA SER A 39 3.26 0.12 11.17
C SER A 39 4.12 -0.42 10.03
N PHE A 40 4.05 0.23 8.89
CA PHE A 40 4.89 -0.08 7.73
C PHE A 40 5.66 1.16 7.28
N ILE A 41 6.80 0.93 6.65
CA ILE A 41 7.74 1.95 6.23
C ILE A 41 7.76 1.93 4.70
N VAL A 42 7.48 3.08 4.09
CA VAL A 42 7.65 3.30 2.66
C VAL A 42 9.02 3.91 2.44
N TRP A 43 9.90 3.14 1.82
CA TRP A 43 11.28 3.53 1.48
C TRP A 43 11.32 4.40 0.23
N ASP A 44 10.52 4.07 -0.79
CA ASP A 44 10.48 4.81 -2.05
C ASP A 44 9.04 4.98 -2.55
N MET A 45 8.51 6.18 -2.38
CA MET A 45 7.16 6.53 -2.83
C MET A 45 6.99 6.43 -4.35
N LYS A 46 8.02 6.76 -5.15
CA LYS A 46 7.92 6.71 -6.62
C LYS A 46 7.82 5.26 -7.09
N ARG A 47 8.65 4.38 -6.55
CA ARG A 47 8.56 2.94 -6.84
C ARG A 47 7.26 2.34 -6.31
N LEU A 48 6.76 2.78 -5.16
CA LEU A 48 5.45 2.34 -4.67
C LEU A 48 4.35 2.64 -5.69
N ARG A 49 4.36 3.82 -6.30
CA ARG A 49 3.40 4.13 -7.36
C ARG A 49 3.57 3.23 -8.59
N SER A 50 4.79 3.14 -9.12
CA SER A 50 5.03 2.49 -10.42
C SER A 50 4.97 0.96 -10.33
N ASP A 51 5.51 0.36 -9.27
CA ASP A 51 5.63 -1.09 -9.12
C ASP A 51 4.47 -1.70 -8.33
N ILE A 52 3.84 -0.97 -7.41
CA ILE A 52 2.71 -1.48 -6.64
C ILE A 52 1.39 -0.99 -7.23
N LEU A 53 1.16 0.32 -7.26
CA LEU A 53 -0.15 0.88 -7.64
C LEU A 53 -0.47 0.64 -9.12
N LEU A 54 0.49 0.84 -10.03
CA LEU A 54 0.27 0.66 -11.46
C LEU A 54 0.29 -0.79 -11.92
N LYS A 55 1.03 -1.64 -11.22
CA LYS A 55 1.31 -3.02 -11.64
C LYS A 55 0.33 -4.03 -11.03
N SER A 56 -0.20 -3.74 -9.85
CA SER A 56 -1.21 -4.56 -9.19
C SER A 56 -2.63 -4.09 -9.53
N SER A 57 -3.59 -5.01 -9.51
CA SER A 57 -5.04 -4.72 -9.50
C SER A 57 -5.45 -3.74 -8.39
N SER A 58 -4.55 -3.49 -7.44
CA SER A 58 -4.69 -2.56 -6.33
C SER A 58 -4.75 -1.09 -6.70
N GLY A 59 -4.24 -0.65 -7.85
CA GLY A 59 -4.38 0.74 -8.29
C GLY A 59 -5.83 1.22 -8.41
N VAL A 60 -6.77 0.30 -8.67
CA VAL A 60 -8.22 0.60 -8.71
C VAL A 60 -8.76 0.88 -7.31
N LEU A 61 -8.21 0.25 -6.26
CA LEU A 61 -8.70 0.34 -4.88
C LEU A 61 -7.94 1.38 -4.05
N LEU A 62 -6.61 1.38 -4.15
CA LEU A 62 -5.65 2.27 -3.49
C LEU A 62 -5.58 3.67 -4.12
N GLY A 63 -6.00 3.84 -5.38
CA GLY A 63 -5.93 5.10 -6.10
C GLY A 63 -4.75 5.15 -7.07
N ARG A 64 -4.87 6.00 -8.10
CA ARG A 64 -3.88 6.11 -9.19
C ARG A 64 -2.66 6.96 -8.80
N ASN A 65 -2.81 7.81 -7.78
CA ASN A 65 -1.77 8.70 -7.31
C ASN A 65 -1.48 8.47 -5.82
N LEU A 66 -0.22 8.68 -5.42
CA LEU A 66 0.21 8.61 -4.01
C LEU A 66 -0.65 9.48 -3.10
N THR A 67 -1.04 10.67 -3.57
CA THR A 67 -1.89 11.59 -2.81
C THR A 67 -3.24 10.97 -2.48
N GLU A 68 -3.85 10.25 -3.44
CA GLU A 68 -5.13 9.57 -3.23
C GLU A 68 -4.96 8.39 -2.29
N PHE A 69 -3.88 7.63 -2.44
CA PHE A 69 -3.52 6.53 -1.55
C PHE A 69 -3.35 7.00 -0.10
N VAL A 70 -2.55 8.05 0.11
CA VAL A 70 -2.35 8.65 1.43
C VAL A 70 -3.64 9.25 1.98
N ALA A 71 -4.46 9.90 1.15
CA ALA A 71 -5.75 10.42 1.59
C ALA A 71 -6.69 9.29 2.02
N LYS A 72 -6.66 8.15 1.34
CA LYS A 72 -7.48 6.99 1.68
C LYS A 72 -7.02 6.34 2.97
N LEU A 73 -5.71 6.17 3.14
CA LEU A 73 -5.12 5.75 4.42
C LEU A 73 -5.51 6.70 5.55
N ARG A 74 -5.47 8.02 5.32
CA ARG A 74 -5.88 9.02 6.32
C ARG A 74 -7.35 8.92 6.68
N SER A 75 -8.23 8.71 5.70
CA SER A 75 -9.66 8.45 5.91
C SER A 75 -9.91 7.17 6.71
N HIS A 76 -8.97 6.23 6.66
CA HIS A 76 -8.97 4.96 7.37
C HIS A 76 -8.29 5.02 8.75
N GLY A 77 -7.86 6.21 9.19
CA GLY A 77 -7.26 6.43 10.50
C GLY A 77 -5.74 6.29 10.54
N PHE A 78 -5.09 5.95 9.41
CA PHE A 78 -3.64 5.87 9.36
C PHE A 78 -3.00 7.26 9.39
N LYS A 79 -1.88 7.37 10.10
CA LYS A 79 -1.08 8.59 10.17
C LYS A 79 0.19 8.42 9.35
N THR A 80 0.31 9.21 8.28
CA THR A 80 1.59 9.41 7.57
C THR A 80 2.53 10.23 8.43
N VAL A 81 3.56 9.59 8.97
CA VAL A 81 4.72 10.23 9.59
C VAL A 81 5.85 10.23 8.58
N VAL A 82 6.03 11.34 7.87
CA VAL A 82 7.21 11.53 7.02
C VAL A 82 8.41 11.77 7.93
N LYS A 83 9.34 10.81 8.00
CA LYS A 83 10.51 10.87 8.88
C LYS A 83 11.80 10.97 8.06
N GLY A 84 12.27 12.20 7.86
CA GLY A 84 13.66 12.50 7.53
C GLY A 84 13.93 13.06 6.12
N PRO A 85 15.13 13.62 5.90
CA PRO A 85 15.52 14.34 4.68
C PRO A 85 15.62 13.46 3.42
N TRP A 86 15.51 12.14 3.57
CA TRP A 86 15.60 11.15 2.50
C TRP A 86 14.24 10.63 2.01
N GLY A 87 13.12 11.13 2.56
CA GLY A 87 11.78 10.82 2.06
C GLY A 87 11.17 9.50 2.56
N ILE A 88 11.67 8.95 3.68
CA ILE A 88 11.10 7.75 4.30
C ILE A 88 9.78 8.11 5.00
N GLY A 89 8.69 7.46 4.60
CA GLY A 89 7.36 7.66 5.20
C GLY A 89 6.96 6.47 6.04
N VAL A 90 6.76 6.66 7.34
CA VAL A 90 6.15 5.64 8.22
C VAL A 90 4.64 5.84 8.20
N LEU A 91 3.91 4.76 7.98
CA LEU A 91 2.46 4.73 8.04
C LEU A 91 2.07 3.85 9.23
N THR A 92 1.39 4.45 10.20
CA THR A 92 0.90 3.79 11.41
C THR A 92 -0.59 3.90 11.57
#